data_AF-A0A2T6NEH1-F1
#
_entry.id   AF-A0A2T6NEH1-F1
#
_cell.length_a   1.000
_cell.length_b   1.000
_cell.length_c   1.000
_cell.angle_alpha   90.00
_cell.angle_beta   90.00
_cell.angle_gamma   90.00
#
_symmetry.space_group_name_H-M   'P 1'
#
loop_
_entity.id
_entity.type
_entity.pdbx_description
1 polymer ?
#
loop_
_entity_poly.entity_id
_entity_poly.type
_entity_poly.pdbx_seq_one_letter_code
_entity_poly.pdbx_strand_id
1 'polypeptide(L)'
;MFDVGFWELTIIALVALIVIGPERLPKVARTAGLWLGRGRRFIANVKADIDKEIKAEELREVIEKQATLANPVHEIVEETRKDLNEIKQETATQVKQSQDALESQQESDNKS
;
A
#
# COMPACT_ATOMS: atom_id res chain seq x y z
N MET A 1 -7.22 -0.73 4.50
CA MET A 1 -7.76 0.62 4.24
C MET A 1 -8.91 0.61 3.22
N PHE A 2 -9.77 -0.41 3.24
CA PHE A 2 -10.99 -0.48 2.44
C PHE A 2 -12.14 -0.88 3.36
N ASP A 3 -12.47 -0.01 4.30
CA ASP A 3 -13.65 -0.16 5.14
C ASP A 3 -14.83 0.51 4.42
N VAL A 4 -15.19 -0.05 3.26
CA VAL A 4 -16.34 0.44 2.49
C VAL A 4 -17.56 -0.29 3.01
N GLY A 5 -18.29 0.36 3.92
CA GLY A 5 -19.53 -0.12 4.45
C GLY A 5 -20.68 -0.02 3.45
N PHE A 6 -21.82 -0.60 3.85
CA PHE A 6 -23.05 -0.54 3.07
C PHE A 6 -23.49 0.91 2.77
N TRP A 7 -23.23 1.82 3.71
CA TRP A 7 -23.58 3.23 3.56
C TRP A 7 -22.72 3.93 2.51
N GLU A 8 -21.41 3.74 2.50
CA GLU A 8 -20.54 4.32 1.47
C GLU A 8 -20.91 3.80 0.06
N LEU A 9 -21.17 2.50 -0.10
CA LEU A 9 -21.61 1.94 -1.38
C LEU A 9 -22.91 2.57 -1.88
N THR A 10 -23.86 2.80 -0.97
CA THR A 10 -25.16 3.41 -1.33
C THR A 10 -24.97 4.85 -1.80
N ILE A 11 -24.14 5.64 -1.12
CA ILE A 11 -23.84 7.02 -1.52
C ILE A 11 -23.15 7.05 -2.89
N ILE A 12 -22.15 6.19 -3.11
CA ILE A 12 -21.46 6.08 -4.40
C ILE A 12 -22.45 5.70 -5.50
N ALA A 13 -23.34 4.74 -5.25
CA ALA A 13 -24.38 4.36 -6.21
C ALA A 13 -25.31 5.52 -6.54
N LEU A 14 -25.72 6.32 -5.54
CA LEU A 14 -26.57 7.48 -5.74
C LEU A 14 -25.88 8.54 -6.61
N VAL A 15 -24.61 8.85 -6.32
CA VAL A 15 -23.81 9.79 -7.12
C VAL A 15 -23.63 9.28 -8.54
N ALA A 16 -23.34 7.98 -8.71
CA ALA A 16 -23.22 7.36 -10.03
C ALA A 16 -24.53 7.47 -10.83
N LEU A 17 -25.69 7.27 -10.18
CA LEU A 17 -27.00 7.45 -10.81
C LEU A 17 -27.25 8.89 -11.24
N ILE A 18 -26.80 9.90 -10.49
CA ILE A 18 -26.96 11.31 -10.85
C ILE A 18 -26.05 11.69 -12.02
N VAL A 19 -24.76 11.31 -11.95
CA VAL A 19 -23.74 11.71 -12.93
C VAL A 19 -23.94 11.00 -14.27
N ILE A 20 -24.12 9.67 -14.22
CA ILE A 20 -24.25 8.83 -15.42
C ILE A 20 -25.71 8.76 -15.88
N GLY A 21 -26.66 8.86 -14.95
CA GLY A 21 -28.08 8.68 -15.20
C GLY A 21 -28.53 7.23 -14.96
N PRO A 22 -29.72 7.01 -14.37
CA PRO A 22 -30.24 5.67 -14.04
C PRO A 22 -30.43 4.78 -15.28
N GLU A 23 -30.71 5.37 -16.44
CA GLU A 23 -30.91 4.63 -17.70
C GLU A 23 -29.60 4.19 -18.36
N ARG A 24 -28.48 4.87 -18.05
CA ARG A 24 -27.18 4.67 -18.72
C ARG A 24 -26.24 3.81 -17.89
N LEU A 25 -26.31 3.90 -16.56
CA LEU A 25 -25.54 3.07 -15.62
C LEU A 25 -25.64 1.56 -15.95
N PRO A 26 -26.82 0.95 -16.16
CA PRO A 26 -26.91 -0.47 -16.50
C PRO A 26 -26.26 -0.81 -17.85
N LYS A 27 -26.27 0.11 -18.82
CA LYS A 27 -25.61 -0.09 -20.13
C LYS A 27 -24.09 -0.05 -19.98
N VAL A 28 -23.57 0.86 -19.17
CA VAL A 28 -22.13 0.96 -18.86
C VAL A 28 -21.66 -0.27 -18.08
N ALA A 29 -22.39 -0.68 -17.04
CA ALA A 29 -22.06 -1.87 -16.26
C ALA A 29 -22.04 -3.14 -17.11
N ARG A 30 -23.02 -3.31 -18.02
CA ARG A 30 -23.03 -4.43 -18.98
C ARG A 30 -21.83 -4.38 -19.91
N THR A 31 -21.49 -3.22 -20.44
CA THR A 31 -20.35 -3.07 -21.36
C THR A 31 -19.04 -3.35 -20.63
N ALA A 32 -18.80 -2.72 -19.49
CA ALA A 32 -17.62 -2.96 -18.67
C ALA A 32 -17.51 -4.44 -18.24
N GLY A 33 -18.62 -5.05 -17.82
CA GLY A 33 -18.67 -6.46 -17.47
C GLY A 33 -18.35 -7.39 -18.64
N LEU A 34 -18.84 -7.08 -19.84
CA LEU A 34 -18.52 -7.82 -21.07
C LEU A 34 -17.04 -7.71 -21.45
N TRP A 35 -16.41 -6.55 -21.22
CA TRP A 35 -14.98 -6.34 -21.48
C TRP A 35 -14.11 -7.05 -20.45
N LEU A 36 -14.45 -6.90 -19.16
CA LEU A 36 -13.77 -7.60 -18.08
C LEU A 36 -13.90 -9.12 -18.20
N GLY A 37 -15.09 -9.62 -18.59
CA GLY A 37 -15.34 -11.04 -18.83
C GLY A 37 -14.52 -11.58 -20.01
N ARG A 38 -14.42 -10.83 -21.10
CA ARG A 38 -13.55 -11.18 -22.24
C ARG A 38 -12.07 -11.19 -21.84
N GLY A 39 -11.61 -10.16 -21.12
CA GLY A 39 -10.23 -10.08 -20.63
C GLY A 39 -9.89 -11.23 -19.69
N ARG A 40 -10.76 -11.54 -18.72
CA ARG A 40 -10.60 -12.68 -17.82
C ARG A 40 -10.50 -14.00 -18.58
N ARG A 41 -11.32 -14.19 -19.61
CA ARG A 41 -11.29 -15.40 -20.43
C ARG A 41 -10.03 -15.50 -21.29
N PHE A 42 -9.55 -14.38 -21.82
CA PHE A 42 -8.29 -14.32 -22.55
C PHE A 42 -7.11 -14.70 -21.64
N ILE A 43 -7.02 -14.11 -20.45
CA ILE A 43 -5.99 -14.46 -19.46
C ILE A 43 -6.07 -15.94 -19.07
N ALA A 44 -7.28 -16.48 -18.87
CA ALA A 44 -7.47 -17.89 -18.54
C ALA A 44 -7.00 -18.83 -19.67
N ASN A 45 -7.27 -18.47 -20.93
CA ASN A 45 -6.80 -19.24 -22.09
C ASN A 45 -5.27 -19.15 -22.22
N VAL A 46 -4.70 -17.95 -22.13
CA VAL A 46 -3.25 -17.75 -22.17
C VAL A 46 -2.55 -18.52 -21.05
N LYS A 47 -3.10 -18.51 -19.83
CA LYS A 47 -2.59 -19.33 -18.72
C LYS A 47 -2.65 -20.83 -19.07
N ALA A 48 -3.75 -21.30 -19.66
CA ALA A 48 -3.91 -22.71 -20.03
C ALA A 48 -2.97 -23.16 -21.16
N ASP A 49 -2.69 -22.27 -22.12
CA ASP A 49 -1.73 -22.52 -23.21
C ASP A 49 -0.30 -22.50 -22.67
N ILE A 50 0.03 -21.54 -21.80
CA ILE A 50 1.31 -21.48 -21.09
C ILE A 50 1.53 -22.73 -20.20
N ASP A 51 0.53 -23.16 -19.44
CA ASP A 51 0.60 -24.37 -18.60
C ASP A 51 0.83 -25.65 -19.45
N LYS A 52 0.42 -25.63 -20.73
CA LYS A 52 0.62 -26.75 -21.67
C LYS A 52 1.97 -26.74 -22.36
N GLU A 53 2.56 -25.56 -22.58
CA GLU A 53 3.75 -25.39 -23.43
C GLU A 53 5.02 -25.07 -22.64
N ILE A 54 4.89 -24.49 -21.43
CA ILE A 54 6.01 -24.14 -20.54
C ILE A 54 6.11 -25.16 -19.41
N LYS A 55 7.25 -25.86 -19.30
CA LYS A 55 7.64 -26.53 -18.05
C LYS A 55 7.58 -25.47 -16.95
N ALA A 56 6.78 -25.71 -15.92
CA ALA A 56 6.46 -24.76 -14.85
C ALA A 56 7.67 -24.02 -14.23
N GLU A 57 8.90 -24.49 -14.43
CA GLU A 57 10.15 -23.80 -14.08
C GLU A 57 10.29 -22.37 -14.62
N GLU A 58 10.08 -22.08 -15.92
CA GLU A 58 10.47 -20.75 -16.48
C GLU A 58 9.52 -19.61 -16.06
N LEU A 59 8.20 -19.86 -16.04
CA LEU A 59 7.24 -18.85 -15.57
C LEU A 59 7.33 -18.66 -14.05
N ARG A 60 7.68 -19.72 -13.31
CA ARG A 60 7.95 -19.65 -11.88
C ARG A 60 9.21 -18.84 -11.61
N GLU A 61 10.26 -18.96 -12.41
CA GLU A 61 11.47 -18.15 -12.31
C GLU A 61 11.19 -16.66 -12.58
N VAL A 62 10.32 -16.29 -13.53
CA VAL A 62 9.95 -14.89 -13.79
C VAL A 62 9.07 -14.30 -12.68
N ILE A 63 8.09 -15.06 -12.19
CA ILE A 63 7.25 -14.64 -11.05
C ILE A 63 8.10 -14.54 -9.78
N GLU A 64 9.02 -15.47 -9.56
CA GLU A 64 9.93 -15.49 -8.43
C GLU A 64 10.93 -14.33 -8.54
N LYS A 65 11.52 -14.04 -9.71
CA LYS A 65 12.35 -12.84 -9.92
C LYS A 65 11.59 -11.55 -9.64
N GLN A 66 10.33 -11.44 -10.08
CA GLN A 66 9.49 -10.27 -9.75
C GLN A 66 9.08 -10.22 -8.27
N ALA A 67 8.85 -11.36 -7.62
CA ALA A 67 8.64 -11.42 -6.17
C ALA A 67 9.93 -11.12 -5.39
N THR A 68 11.09 -11.45 -5.94
CA THR A 68 12.41 -11.13 -5.35
C THR A 68 12.68 -9.64 -5.44
N LEU A 69 12.13 -8.93 -6.43
CA LEU A 69 12.11 -7.45 -6.46
C LEU A 69 11.21 -6.82 -5.40
N ALA A 70 10.37 -7.58 -4.70
CA ALA A 70 9.68 -7.12 -3.49
C ALA A 70 10.54 -7.28 -2.21
N ASN A 71 11.60 -8.09 -2.23
CA ASN A 71 12.56 -8.22 -1.12
C ASN A 71 13.45 -6.98 -0.86
N PRO A 72 13.94 -6.20 -1.85
CA PRO A 72 14.70 -4.99 -1.55
C PRO A 72 13.87 -3.96 -0.79
N VAL A 73 12.54 -3.98 -0.92
CA VAL A 73 11.65 -3.12 -0.13
C VAL A 73 11.68 -3.53 1.34
N HIS A 74 11.85 -4.82 1.66
CA HIS A 74 11.95 -5.27 3.04
C HIS A 74 13.28 -4.89 3.68
N GLU A 75 14.38 -5.03 2.94
CA GLU A 75 15.74 -4.67 3.40
C GLU A 75 15.87 -3.15 3.60
N ILE A 76 15.37 -2.34 2.66
CA ILE A 76 15.33 -0.88 2.78
C ILE A 76 14.47 -0.45 3.97
N VAL A 77 13.34 -1.12 4.23
CA VAL A 77 12.46 -0.82 5.37
C VAL A 77 13.11 -1.22 6.70
N GLU A 78 13.89 -2.30 6.73
CA GLU A 78 14.58 -2.77 7.93
C GLU A 78 15.79 -1.88 8.28
N GLU A 79 16.60 -1.52 7.28
CA GLU A 79 17.72 -0.57 7.42
C GLU A 79 17.21 0.80 7.87
N THR A 80 16.16 1.31 7.23
CA THR A 80 15.51 2.57 7.64
C THR A 80 14.96 2.49 9.08
N ARG A 81 14.39 1.35 9.51
CA ARG A 81 13.92 1.17 10.89
C ARG A 81 15.06 1.17 11.90
N LYS A 82 16.23 0.63 11.53
CA LYS A 82 17.40 0.56 12.40
C LYS A 82 18.01 1.96 12.59
N ASP A 83 18.21 2.68 11.50
CA ASP A 83 18.72 4.06 11.53
C ASP A 83 17.80 4.99 12.32
N LEU A 84 16.48 4.87 12.13
CA LEU A 84 15.50 5.65 12.88
C LEU A 84 15.52 5.34 14.39
N ASN A 85 15.79 4.09 14.80
CA ASN A 85 15.89 3.73 16.21
C ASN A 85 17.19 4.27 16.86
N GLU A 86 18.29 4.27 16.11
CA GLU A 86 19.57 4.82 16.56
C GLU A 86 19.48 6.35 16.70
N ILE A 87 18.94 7.03 15.69
CA ILE A 87 18.64 8.48 15.75
C ILE A 87 17.70 8.78 16.92
N LYS A 88 16.69 7.94 17.16
CA LYS A 88 15.76 8.14 18.28
C LYS A 88 16.46 7.97 19.64
N GLN A 89 17.42 7.07 19.78
CA GLN A 89 18.20 6.92 21.01
C GLN A 89 19.19 8.06 21.21
N GLU A 90 19.91 8.46 20.17
CA GLU A 90 20.83 9.60 20.22
C GLU A 90 20.07 10.89 20.50
N THR A 91 18.93 11.11 19.84
CA THR A 91 18.05 12.26 20.08
C THR A 91 17.43 12.18 21.46
N ALA A 92 16.97 11.02 21.95
CA ALA A 92 16.43 10.91 23.31
C ALA A 92 17.50 11.16 24.38
N THR A 93 18.75 10.80 24.12
CA THR A 93 19.87 11.02 25.05
C THR A 93 20.30 12.49 25.01
N GLN A 94 20.43 13.08 23.82
CA GLN A 94 20.73 14.50 23.66
C GLN A 94 19.60 15.40 24.16
N VAL A 95 18.33 15.03 23.97
CA VAL A 95 17.17 15.78 24.49
C VAL A 95 17.13 15.69 26.01
N LYS A 96 17.35 14.51 26.62
CA LYS A 96 17.44 14.40 28.08
C LYS A 96 18.61 15.19 28.63
N GLN A 97 19.78 15.10 28.01
CA GLN A 97 20.98 15.79 28.44
C GLN A 97 20.87 17.32 28.26
N SER A 98 20.17 17.77 27.22
CA SER A 98 19.82 19.18 27.03
C SER A 98 18.76 19.64 28.02
N GLN A 99 17.78 18.79 28.35
CA GLN A 99 16.72 19.09 29.32
C GLN A 99 17.26 19.18 30.74
N ASP A 100 18.13 18.26 31.15
CA ASP A 100 18.84 18.28 32.44
C ASP A 100 19.78 19.50 32.55
N ALA A 101 20.41 19.91 31.45
CA ALA A 101 21.26 21.11 31.38
C ALA A 101 20.46 22.43 31.39
N LEU A 102 19.20 22.40 30.95
CA LEU A 102 18.27 23.53 31.00
C LEU A 102 17.60 23.64 32.38
N GLU A 103 17.27 22.52 33.04
CA GLU A 103 16.76 22.49 34.43
C GLU A 103 17.81 23.00 35.43
N SER A 104 19.08 22.61 35.26
CA SER A 104 20.18 23.07 36.12
C SER A 104 20.58 24.53 35.91
N GLN A 105 20.29 25.11 34.74
CA GLN A 105 20.43 26.57 34.53
C GLN A 105 19.28 27.35 35.16
N GLN A 106 18.03 26.85 35.08
CA GLN A 106 16.87 27.53 35.70
C GLN A 106 16.93 27.55 37.24
N GLU A 107 17.54 26.56 37.89
CA GLU A 107 17.68 26.55 39.36
C GLU A 107 18.76 27.53 39.87
N SER A 108 19.70 27.96 39.01
CA SER A 108 20.76 28.92 39.36
C SER A 108 20.32 30.39 39.26
N ASP A 109 19.31 30.72 38.44
CA ASP A 109 18.81 32.08 38.25
C ASP A 109 17.75 32.51 39.28
N ASN A 110 17.15 31.59 40.03
CA ASN A 110 16.12 31.90 41.05
C ASN A 110 16.71 32.15 42.46
N LYS A 111 18.04 32.28 42.60
CA LYS A 111 18.75 32.46 43.88
C LYS A 111 19.68 33.68 43.91
N SER A 112 19.43 34.69 43.09
CA SER A 112 20.02 36.04 43.23
C SER A 112 18.95 37.09 43.50
#